data_AF-X1F9A5-F1
#
_entry.id   AF-X1F9A5-F1
#
_cell.length_a   1.000
_cell.length_b   1.000
_cell.length_c   1.000
_cell.angle_alpha   90.00
_cell.angle_beta   90.00
_cell.angle_gamma   90.00
#
_symmetry.space_group_name_H-M   'P 1'
#
loop_
_entity.id
_entity.type
_entity.pdbx_description
1 polymer ?
#
loop_
_entity_poly.entity_id
_entity_poly.type
_entity_poly.pdbx_seq_one_letter_code
_entity_poly.pdbx_strand_id
1 'polypeptide(L)'
;RHNDVALVYGVDQNLAKVFKGEGILTIEHLLNNYDETSLSELKRPWGKSLRKVGSSAQGILLQAKAMKEKKNVLLGKVDLPDNPNLVMFDIEGFPTYLDELEKIYLWGIQVYGEKPGPFTPAVSPIAPDGDQKAWESFLLNCQRIFDEYGDIPFVHWHHYEKTKMKLYMERHGDADGIAQRVLDNLVDLLPLTKKATILAEPSYSLKVVEQVANFKRTQDEYGGKWAMAKYIEAVETEDRNVRKGIIDQISQYNEEDLAATWAVFQWLKEQIGQ
;
A
#
# COMPACT_ATOMS: atom_id res chain seq x y z
N ARG A 1 25.06 -4.77 3.29
CA ARG A 1 23.76 -5.29 2.80
C ARG A 1 23.09 -4.34 1.80
N HIS A 2 23.17 -3.02 1.93
CA HIS A 2 22.52 -2.03 1.02
C HIS A 2 23.09 -1.89 -0.41
N ASN A 3 23.99 -2.77 -0.87
CA ASN A 3 24.63 -2.64 -2.18
C ASN A 3 24.40 -3.85 -3.10
N ASP A 4 23.57 -4.81 -2.68
CA ASP A 4 23.25 -5.99 -3.47
C ASP A 4 22.33 -5.61 -4.64
N VAL A 5 22.66 -6.06 -5.85
CA VAL A 5 21.86 -5.78 -7.06
C VAL A 5 20.43 -6.31 -6.95
N ALA A 6 20.19 -7.37 -6.17
CA ALA A 6 18.87 -7.94 -5.96
C ALA A 6 17.92 -7.04 -5.15
N LEU A 7 18.44 -5.97 -4.54
CA LEU A 7 17.64 -4.97 -3.82
C LEU A 7 17.10 -3.86 -4.73
N VAL A 8 17.55 -3.79 -5.98
CA VAL A 8 17.05 -2.84 -6.96
C VAL A 8 15.63 -3.28 -7.36
N TYR A 9 14.64 -2.46 -7.03
CA TYR A 9 13.26 -2.57 -7.50
C TYR A 9 13.18 -2.75 -9.02
N GLY A 10 12.39 -3.74 -9.42
CA GLY A 10 12.31 -4.19 -10.82
C GLY A 10 13.28 -5.31 -11.16
N VAL A 11 14.30 -5.56 -10.34
CA VAL A 11 15.11 -6.79 -10.42
C VAL A 11 14.36 -7.93 -9.76
N ASP A 12 13.61 -8.70 -10.55
CA ASP A 12 12.96 -9.91 -10.06
C ASP A 12 13.97 -11.04 -9.79
N GLN A 13 13.51 -12.08 -9.09
CA GLN A 13 14.34 -13.21 -8.69
C GLN A 13 15.06 -13.90 -9.87
N ASN A 14 14.46 -13.90 -11.06
CA ASN A 14 15.07 -14.53 -12.23
C ASN A 14 16.15 -13.62 -12.82
N LEU A 15 15.94 -12.30 -12.85
CA LEU A 15 16.97 -11.35 -13.26
C LEU A 15 18.16 -11.36 -12.29
N ALA A 16 17.90 -11.40 -10.98
CA ALA A 16 18.95 -11.50 -9.97
C ALA A 16 19.83 -12.76 -10.15
N LYS A 17 19.24 -13.90 -10.54
CA LYS A 17 19.99 -15.13 -10.86
C LYS A 17 20.87 -14.97 -12.10
N VAL A 18 20.36 -14.30 -13.14
CA VAL A 18 21.14 -14.00 -14.36
C VAL A 18 22.34 -13.12 -14.00
N PHE A 19 22.11 -12.01 -13.29
CA PHE A 19 23.17 -11.14 -12.80
C PHE A 19 24.22 -11.88 -11.97
N LYS A 20 23.79 -12.74 -11.04
CA LYS A 20 24.72 -13.57 -10.25
C LYS A 20 25.56 -14.49 -11.12
N GLY A 21 24.97 -15.10 -12.16
CA GLY A 21 25.68 -15.95 -13.12
C GLY A 21 26.75 -15.20 -13.93
N GLU A 22 26.55 -13.91 -14.15
CA GLU A 22 27.47 -13.01 -14.86
C GLU A 22 28.45 -12.28 -13.93
N GLY A 23 28.42 -12.53 -12.61
CA GLY A 23 29.27 -11.84 -11.63
C GLY A 23 28.80 -10.42 -11.28
N ILE A 24 27.60 -10.03 -11.70
CA ILE A 24 26.96 -8.77 -11.34
C ILE A 24 26.29 -8.97 -9.98
N LEU A 25 27.01 -8.63 -8.91
CA LEU A 25 26.57 -8.85 -7.53
C LEU A 25 26.15 -7.56 -6.83
N THR A 26 26.59 -6.41 -7.35
CA THR A 26 26.38 -5.12 -6.70
C THR A 26 25.70 -4.11 -7.61
N ILE A 27 25.10 -3.08 -7.02
CA ILE A 27 24.54 -1.92 -7.74
C ILE A 27 25.61 -1.29 -8.63
N GLU A 28 26.85 -1.21 -8.16
CA GLU A 28 27.97 -0.68 -8.95
C GLU A 28 28.34 -1.58 -10.13
N HIS A 29 28.32 -2.91 -9.96
CA HIS A 29 28.52 -3.81 -11.08
C HIS A 29 27.43 -3.61 -12.14
N LEU A 30 26.16 -3.48 -11.73
CA LEU A 30 25.05 -3.23 -12.65
C LEU A 30 25.29 -1.95 -13.46
N LEU A 31 25.56 -0.83 -12.78
CA LEU A 31 25.76 0.48 -13.41
C LEU A 31 27.01 0.55 -14.31
N ASN A 32 28.04 -0.26 -14.04
CA ASN A 32 29.28 -0.27 -14.83
C ASN A 32 29.21 -1.22 -16.04
N ASN A 33 28.32 -2.22 -16.03
CA ASN A 33 28.25 -3.24 -17.07
C ASN A 33 27.03 -3.10 -17.99
N TYR A 34 26.03 -2.31 -17.59
CA TYR A 34 24.79 -2.17 -18.32
C TYR A 34 24.39 -0.71 -18.52
N ASP A 35 23.99 -0.39 -19.74
CA ASP A 35 23.19 0.78 -20.09
C ASP A 35 21.74 0.37 -20.39
N GLU A 36 20.88 1.34 -20.70
CA GLU A 36 19.45 1.06 -20.95
C GLU A 36 19.25 0.09 -22.12
N THR A 37 20.02 0.27 -23.21
CA THR A 37 19.93 -0.55 -24.42
C THR A 37 20.31 -2.00 -24.13
N SER A 38 21.50 -2.22 -23.58
CA SER A 38 22.03 -3.56 -23.26
C SER A 38 21.20 -4.26 -22.19
N LEU A 39 20.75 -3.55 -21.15
CA LEU A 39 19.90 -4.14 -20.13
C LEU A 39 18.53 -4.49 -20.70
N SER A 40 17.94 -3.65 -21.54
CA SER A 40 16.62 -3.93 -22.14
C SER A 40 16.62 -5.21 -22.98
N GLU A 41 17.75 -5.52 -23.62
CA GLU A 41 17.92 -6.71 -24.45
C GLU A 41 18.25 -7.98 -23.65
N LEU A 42 18.71 -7.83 -22.40
CA LEU A 42 19.03 -8.96 -21.52
C LEU A 42 17.80 -9.85 -21.31
N LYS A 43 17.99 -11.15 -21.50
CA LYS A 43 16.94 -12.16 -21.35
C LYS A 43 17.06 -12.86 -20.02
N ARG A 44 15.91 -13.14 -19.40
CA ARG A 44 15.82 -13.91 -18.17
C ARG A 44 14.71 -14.96 -18.24
N PRO A 45 14.76 -16.02 -17.44
CA PRO A 45 13.67 -16.97 -17.31
C PRO A 45 12.34 -16.30 -16.92
N TRP A 46 11.27 -16.64 -17.62
CA TRP A 46 9.89 -16.23 -17.33
C TRP A 46 8.94 -17.39 -17.63
N GLY A 47 8.58 -18.14 -16.58
CA GLY A 47 7.86 -19.41 -16.72
C GLY A 47 8.67 -20.39 -17.57
N LYS A 48 8.08 -20.86 -18.68
CA LYS A 48 8.71 -21.81 -19.62
C LYS A 48 9.53 -21.14 -20.74
N SER A 49 9.64 -19.81 -20.74
CA SER A 49 10.25 -19.04 -21.82
C SER A 49 11.31 -18.07 -21.33
N LEU A 50 12.05 -17.45 -22.26
CA LEU A 50 12.94 -16.34 -21.97
C LEU A 50 12.23 -15.02 -22.33
N ARG A 51 12.28 -14.05 -21.41
CA ARG A 51 11.73 -12.71 -21.61
C ARG A 51 12.82 -11.67 -21.46
N LYS A 52 12.82 -10.68 -22.35
CA LYS A 52 13.67 -9.49 -22.23
C LYS A 52 13.32 -8.67 -20.99
N VAL A 53 14.27 -7.94 -20.43
CA VAL A 53 13.98 -6.87 -19.43
C VAL A 53 13.07 -5.83 -20.07
N GLY A 54 13.38 -5.41 -21.30
CA GLY A 54 12.54 -4.49 -22.07
C GLY A 54 12.38 -3.14 -21.37
N SER A 55 11.16 -2.63 -21.34
CA SER A 55 10.84 -1.29 -20.84
C SER A 55 11.13 -1.05 -19.36
N SER A 56 11.37 -2.10 -18.56
CA SER A 56 11.76 -1.91 -17.15
C SER A 56 13.24 -1.54 -16.96
N ALA A 57 14.07 -1.65 -18.00
CA ALA A 57 15.51 -1.42 -17.91
C ALA A 57 15.85 -0.01 -17.42
N GLN A 58 15.20 1.01 -17.97
CA GLN A 58 15.39 2.39 -17.57
C GLN A 58 15.09 2.60 -16.08
N GLY A 59 13.95 2.10 -15.61
CA GLY A 59 13.55 2.22 -14.20
C GLY A 59 14.52 1.53 -13.25
N ILE A 60 15.01 0.34 -13.62
CA ILE A 60 16.02 -0.41 -12.85
C ILE A 60 17.31 0.40 -12.73
N LEU A 61 17.81 0.97 -13.82
CA LEU A 61 19.06 1.74 -13.81
C LEU A 61 18.92 3.07 -13.06
N LEU A 62 17.80 3.78 -13.24
CA LEU A 62 17.52 5.01 -12.50
C LEU A 62 17.46 4.75 -10.99
N GLN A 63 16.84 3.65 -10.58
CA GLN A 63 16.75 3.32 -9.17
C GLN A 63 18.08 2.80 -8.61
N ALA A 64 18.83 2.01 -9.36
CA ALA A 64 20.21 1.65 -9.01
C ALA A 64 21.08 2.91 -8.78
N LYS A 65 20.94 3.93 -9.64
CA LYS A 65 21.61 5.22 -9.47
C LYS A 65 21.13 5.96 -8.23
N ALA A 66 19.82 6.06 -8.01
CA ALA A 66 19.23 6.68 -6.82
C ALA A 66 19.74 6.04 -5.52
N MET A 67 19.81 4.70 -5.47
CA MET A 67 20.34 3.95 -4.33
C MET A 67 21.85 4.18 -4.13
N LYS A 68 22.64 4.22 -5.21
CA LYS A 68 24.09 4.52 -5.14
C LYS A 68 24.34 5.94 -4.59
N GLU A 69 23.55 6.91 -5.03
CA GLU A 69 23.65 8.31 -4.60
C GLU A 69 22.92 8.59 -3.28
N LYS A 70 22.13 7.63 -2.77
CA LYS A 70 21.24 7.77 -1.61
C LYS A 70 20.32 8.98 -1.73
N LYS A 71 19.80 9.20 -2.94
CA LYS A 71 19.00 10.38 -3.28
C LYS A 71 17.83 9.99 -4.17
N ASN A 72 16.63 10.35 -3.75
CA ASN A 72 15.42 10.19 -4.56
C ASN A 72 15.50 11.11 -5.80
N VAL A 73 14.95 10.64 -6.92
CA VAL A 73 14.91 11.38 -8.17
C VAL A 73 13.46 11.71 -8.51
N LEU A 74 13.17 12.99 -8.75
CA LEU A 74 11.88 13.43 -9.27
C LEU A 74 11.85 13.20 -10.79
N LEU A 75 10.85 12.45 -11.27
CA LEU A 75 10.64 12.18 -12.69
C LEU A 75 9.74 13.23 -13.36
N GLY A 76 8.78 13.76 -12.63
CA GLY A 76 7.85 14.76 -13.16
C GLY A 76 6.60 14.93 -12.30
N LYS A 77 5.74 15.85 -12.72
CA LYS A 77 4.49 16.15 -12.03
C LYS A 77 3.45 15.05 -12.25
N VAL A 78 2.70 14.76 -11.21
CA VAL A 78 1.51 13.91 -11.24
C VAL A 78 0.32 14.71 -10.73
N ASP A 79 -0.86 14.43 -11.26
CA ASP A 79 -2.07 15.07 -10.80
C ASP A 79 -2.51 14.40 -9.50
N LEU A 80 -2.29 15.09 -8.38
CA LEU A 80 -2.88 14.72 -7.10
C LEU A 80 -4.27 15.36 -6.99
N PRO A 81 -5.22 14.74 -6.26
CA PRO A 81 -6.51 15.35 -5.97
C PRO A 81 -6.33 16.72 -5.33
N ASP A 82 -6.96 17.73 -5.95
CA ASP A 82 -7.00 19.10 -5.43
C ASP A 82 -8.30 19.29 -4.63
N ASN A 83 -8.29 18.76 -3.41
CA ASN A 83 -9.38 18.92 -2.44
C ASN A 83 -8.80 19.37 -1.08
N PRO A 84 -9.41 20.35 -0.38
CA PRO A 84 -8.96 20.77 0.95
C PRO A 84 -9.03 19.67 2.00
N ASN A 85 -9.82 18.61 1.76
CA ASN A 85 -9.94 17.45 2.62
C ASN A 85 -9.84 16.16 1.80
N LEU A 86 -9.26 15.13 2.41
CA LEU A 86 -9.10 13.82 1.79
C LEU A 86 -9.40 12.74 2.83
N VAL A 87 -10.04 11.66 2.41
CA VAL A 87 -10.22 10.48 3.25
C VAL A 87 -9.01 9.58 3.04
N MET A 88 -8.27 9.25 4.09
CA MET A 88 -7.34 8.12 4.04
C MET A 88 -8.14 6.85 4.33
N PHE A 89 -7.89 5.81 3.53
CA PHE A 89 -8.61 4.54 3.59
C PHE A 89 -7.64 3.36 3.56
N ASP A 90 -7.84 2.43 4.49
CA ASP A 90 -7.09 1.18 4.59
C ASP A 90 -7.95 0.05 5.18
N ILE A 91 -7.57 -1.20 4.95
CA ILE A 91 -8.31 -2.38 5.41
C ILE A 91 -7.40 -3.46 5.98
N GLU A 92 -7.93 -4.24 6.93
CA GLU A 92 -7.26 -5.42 7.47
C GLU A 92 -8.07 -6.68 7.18
N GLY A 93 -7.41 -7.71 6.64
CA GLY A 93 -8.09 -8.93 6.25
C GLY A 93 -7.18 -10.12 5.99
N PHE A 94 -7.80 -11.26 5.66
CA PHE A 94 -7.10 -12.48 5.32
C PHE A 94 -6.87 -12.64 3.81
N PRO A 95 -5.70 -13.15 3.41
CA PRO A 95 -5.45 -13.56 2.03
C PRO A 95 -6.11 -14.92 1.72
N THR A 96 -6.36 -15.18 0.44
CA THR A 96 -6.96 -16.43 -0.08
C THR A 96 -6.37 -17.73 0.46
N TYR A 97 -5.07 -17.77 0.72
CA TYR A 97 -4.40 -18.99 1.17
C TYR A 97 -4.64 -19.30 2.66
N LEU A 98 -5.25 -18.38 3.43
CA LEU A 98 -5.63 -18.59 4.83
C LEU A 98 -7.15 -18.59 5.04
N ASP A 99 -7.89 -17.93 4.16
CA ASP A 99 -9.34 -17.88 4.21
C ASP A 99 -9.91 -17.84 2.79
N GLU A 100 -10.73 -18.83 2.44
CA GLU A 100 -11.37 -18.92 1.12
C GLU A 100 -12.34 -17.76 0.88
N LEU A 101 -12.89 -17.19 1.96
CA LEU A 101 -13.76 -16.02 1.91
C LEU A 101 -12.98 -14.71 1.90
N GLU A 102 -11.66 -14.75 2.09
CA GLU A 102 -10.79 -13.59 2.14
C GLU A 102 -11.34 -12.41 2.97
N LYS A 103 -11.83 -12.73 4.17
CA LYS A 103 -12.58 -11.83 5.05
C LYS A 103 -11.77 -10.59 5.40
N ILE A 104 -12.44 -9.44 5.35
CA ILE A 104 -11.99 -8.18 5.91
C ILE A 104 -12.59 -8.03 7.30
N TYR A 105 -11.72 -7.92 8.31
CA TYR A 105 -12.13 -7.79 9.70
C TYR A 105 -12.06 -6.35 10.22
N LEU A 106 -11.46 -5.43 9.46
CA LEU A 106 -11.47 -4.00 9.78
C LEU A 106 -11.46 -3.17 8.49
N TRP A 107 -12.37 -2.20 8.41
CA TRP A 107 -12.34 -1.13 7.40
C TRP A 107 -12.11 0.19 8.11
N GLY A 108 -11.00 0.88 7.81
CA GLY A 108 -10.62 2.10 8.50
C GLY A 108 -10.63 3.30 7.59
N ILE A 109 -11.27 4.38 8.03
CA ILE A 109 -11.27 5.66 7.33
C ILE A 109 -11.05 6.82 8.30
N GLN A 110 -10.40 7.87 7.79
CA GLN A 110 -10.25 9.13 8.51
C GLN A 110 -10.10 10.29 7.53
N VAL A 111 -10.80 11.40 7.81
CA VAL A 111 -10.66 12.64 7.04
C VAL A 111 -9.46 13.43 7.56
N TYR A 112 -8.57 13.81 6.65
CA TYR A 112 -7.46 14.74 6.89
C TYR A 112 -7.63 15.99 6.02
N GLY A 113 -6.98 17.10 6.39
CA GLY A 113 -7.04 18.36 5.64
C GLY A 113 -7.41 19.55 6.53
N GLU A 114 -8.13 20.51 5.97
CA GLU A 114 -8.57 21.73 6.67
C GLU A 114 -9.63 21.47 7.76
N LYS A 115 -10.46 20.45 7.56
CA LYS A 115 -11.51 19.99 8.48
C LYS A 115 -11.30 18.50 8.76
N PRO A 116 -10.32 18.14 9.63
CA PRO A 116 -10.06 16.75 9.93
C PRO A 116 -11.18 16.14 10.77
N GLY A 117 -11.41 14.84 10.55
CA GLY A 117 -12.36 14.03 11.29
C GLY A 117 -11.67 13.00 12.20
N PRO A 118 -12.42 12.36 13.12
CA PRO A 118 -11.88 11.27 13.91
C PRO A 118 -11.65 10.01 13.06
N PHE A 119 -10.74 9.15 13.52
CA PHE A 119 -10.64 7.79 13.02
C PHE A 119 -11.96 7.04 13.22
N THR A 120 -12.47 6.42 12.14
CA THR A 120 -13.77 5.76 12.13
C THR A 120 -13.64 4.31 11.65
N PRO A 121 -13.26 3.37 12.54
CA PRO A 121 -13.14 1.97 12.18
C PRO A 121 -14.50 1.28 12.11
N ALA A 122 -14.67 0.40 11.13
CA ALA A 122 -15.71 -0.61 11.09
C ALA A 122 -15.10 -1.99 11.33
N VAL A 123 -15.13 -2.44 12.58
CA VAL A 123 -14.53 -3.71 13.02
C VAL A 123 -15.57 -4.82 12.99
N SER A 124 -15.18 -5.97 12.43
CA SER A 124 -15.97 -7.19 12.41
C SER A 124 -16.17 -7.73 13.83
N PRO A 125 -17.42 -7.91 14.28
CA PRO A 125 -17.69 -8.72 15.46
C PRO A 125 -17.14 -10.13 15.25
N ILE A 126 -16.59 -10.74 16.30
CA ILE A 126 -16.17 -12.15 16.24
C ILE A 126 -17.42 -13.04 16.25
N ALA A 127 -18.00 -13.23 15.07
CA ALA A 127 -19.21 -13.99 14.80
C ALA A 127 -19.22 -14.46 13.33
N PRO A 128 -20.03 -15.48 12.98
CA PRO A 128 -20.08 -16.01 11.61
C PRO A 128 -20.37 -14.97 10.51
N ASP A 129 -21.19 -13.95 10.83
CA ASP A 129 -21.64 -12.87 9.93
C ASP A 129 -20.95 -11.52 10.23
N GLY A 130 -19.87 -11.54 11.00
CA GLY A 130 -19.24 -10.32 11.50
C GLY A 130 -18.70 -9.41 10.39
N ASP A 131 -18.16 -9.99 9.33
CA ASP A 131 -17.57 -9.23 8.23
C ASP A 131 -18.63 -8.49 7.40
N GLN A 132 -19.82 -9.07 7.26
CA GLN A 132 -20.98 -8.36 6.70
C GLN A 132 -21.36 -7.14 7.55
N LYS A 133 -21.40 -7.30 8.88
CA LYS A 133 -21.73 -6.17 9.78
C LYS A 133 -20.67 -5.07 9.72
N ALA A 134 -19.40 -5.44 9.58
CA ALA A 134 -18.32 -4.48 9.35
C ALA A 134 -18.50 -3.75 8.02
N TRP A 135 -18.87 -4.45 6.95
CA TRP A 135 -19.17 -3.85 5.65
C TRP A 135 -20.32 -2.84 5.72
N GLU A 136 -21.44 -3.21 6.33
CA GLU A 136 -22.60 -2.32 6.51
C GLU A 136 -22.23 -1.09 7.34
N SER A 137 -21.46 -1.28 8.42
CA SER A 137 -20.94 -0.18 9.24
C SER A 137 -19.98 0.75 8.47
N PHE A 138 -19.11 0.18 7.63
CA PHE A 138 -18.23 0.94 6.75
C PHE A 138 -19.03 1.81 5.77
N LEU A 139 -20.06 1.26 5.12
CA LEU A 139 -20.92 2.05 4.23
C LEU A 139 -21.64 3.18 4.97
N LEU A 140 -22.12 2.96 6.20
CA LEU A 140 -22.70 4.02 7.04
C LEU A 140 -21.68 5.11 7.39
N ASN A 141 -20.42 4.74 7.65
CA ASN A 141 -19.35 5.71 7.91
C ASN A 141 -19.03 6.53 6.65
N CYS A 142 -18.94 5.89 5.48
CA CYS A 142 -18.76 6.57 4.19
C CYS A 142 -19.92 7.52 3.86
N GLN A 143 -21.16 7.11 4.11
CA GLN A 143 -22.34 7.97 3.91
C GLN A 143 -22.21 9.27 4.72
N ARG A 144 -21.85 9.17 6.01
CA ARG A 144 -21.67 10.37 6.87
C ARG A 144 -20.60 11.30 6.32
N ILE A 145 -19.49 10.75 5.83
CA ILE A 145 -18.44 11.54 5.18
C ILE A 145 -18.99 12.21 3.92
N PHE A 146 -19.72 11.48 3.08
CA PHE A 146 -20.31 12.08 1.87
C PHE A 146 -21.34 13.16 2.17
N ASP A 147 -22.13 13.02 3.24
CA ASP A 147 -23.10 14.02 3.68
C ASP A 147 -22.43 15.33 4.10
N GLU A 148 -21.23 15.24 4.70
CA GLU A 148 -20.50 16.40 5.21
C GLU A 148 -19.55 17.03 4.17
N TYR A 149 -18.87 16.21 3.36
CA TYR A 149 -17.77 16.63 2.49
C TYR A 149 -18.10 16.59 0.99
N GLY A 150 -19.25 16.05 0.59
CA GLY A 150 -19.57 15.82 -0.82
C GLY A 150 -18.70 14.72 -1.44
N ASP A 151 -18.47 14.76 -2.75
CA ASP A 151 -17.62 13.79 -3.48
C ASP A 151 -16.12 14.00 -3.16
N ILE A 152 -15.74 13.64 -1.94
CA ILE A 152 -14.38 13.72 -1.40
C ILE A 152 -13.55 12.51 -1.89
N PRO A 153 -12.27 12.71 -2.28
CA PRO A 153 -11.40 11.61 -2.68
C PRO A 153 -11.04 10.68 -1.51
N PHE A 154 -11.04 9.37 -1.79
CA PHE A 154 -10.61 8.31 -0.88
C PHE A 154 -9.23 7.80 -1.30
N VAL A 155 -8.19 8.26 -0.61
CA VAL A 155 -6.80 7.91 -0.88
C VAL A 155 -6.43 6.62 -0.16
N HIS A 156 -5.85 5.69 -0.90
CA HIS A 156 -5.37 4.41 -0.38
C HIS A 156 -4.01 4.07 -0.99
N TRP A 157 -3.26 3.14 -0.38
CA TRP A 157 -1.89 2.88 -0.82
C TRP A 157 -1.82 1.96 -2.04
N HIS A 158 -2.68 0.96 -2.19
CA HIS A 158 -2.47 -0.07 -3.22
C HIS A 158 -3.76 -0.70 -3.76
N HIS A 159 -3.67 -1.53 -4.80
CA HIS A 159 -4.86 -2.13 -5.43
C HIS A 159 -5.69 -3.06 -4.52
N TYR A 160 -5.20 -3.43 -3.33
CA TYR A 160 -5.84 -4.41 -2.44
C TYR A 160 -7.20 -3.88 -1.95
N GLU A 161 -7.25 -2.66 -1.42
CA GLU A 161 -8.47 -1.98 -0.99
C GLU A 161 -9.55 -1.99 -2.07
N LYS A 162 -9.21 -1.54 -3.29
CA LYS A 162 -10.13 -1.53 -4.44
C LYS A 162 -10.63 -2.92 -4.80
N THR A 163 -9.77 -3.94 -4.72
CA THR A 163 -10.11 -5.33 -5.02
C THR A 163 -11.13 -5.85 -4.01
N LYS A 164 -10.90 -5.56 -2.73
CA LYS A 164 -11.76 -6.00 -1.62
C LYS A 164 -13.08 -5.28 -1.58
N MET A 165 -13.13 -3.99 -1.87
CA MET A 165 -14.39 -3.27 -2.03
C MET A 165 -15.26 -3.90 -3.11
N LYS A 166 -14.70 -4.23 -4.28
CA LYS A 166 -15.45 -4.91 -5.34
C LYS A 166 -15.96 -6.29 -4.92
N LEU A 167 -15.11 -7.07 -4.26
CA LEU A 167 -15.48 -8.38 -3.72
C LEU A 167 -16.63 -8.29 -2.71
N TYR A 168 -16.58 -7.32 -1.80
CA TYR A 168 -17.60 -7.11 -0.78
C TYR A 168 -18.90 -6.55 -1.37
N MET A 169 -18.81 -5.67 -2.36
CA MET A 169 -19.96 -5.18 -3.12
C MET A 169 -20.67 -6.32 -3.86
N GLU A 170 -19.94 -7.25 -4.47
CA GLU A 170 -20.52 -8.45 -5.10
C GLU A 170 -21.15 -9.40 -4.06
N ARG A 171 -20.51 -9.56 -2.91
CA ARG A 171 -20.90 -10.51 -1.86
C ARG A 171 -22.10 -10.04 -1.03
N HIS A 172 -22.12 -8.78 -0.62
CA HIS A 172 -23.09 -8.23 0.33
C HIS A 172 -23.98 -7.13 -0.27
N GLY A 173 -23.68 -6.65 -1.47
CA GLY A 173 -24.44 -5.61 -2.15
C GLY A 173 -24.06 -4.19 -1.74
N ASP A 174 -24.69 -3.24 -2.45
CA ASP A 174 -24.53 -1.79 -2.29
C ASP A 174 -25.85 -1.09 -2.67
N ALA A 175 -26.90 -1.29 -1.88
CA ALA A 175 -28.25 -0.87 -2.23
C ALA A 175 -28.37 0.66 -2.43
N ASP A 176 -27.61 1.43 -1.67
CA ASP A 176 -27.63 2.89 -1.68
C ASP A 176 -26.54 3.50 -2.60
N GLY A 177 -25.76 2.67 -3.31
CA GLY A 177 -24.71 3.12 -4.24
C GLY A 177 -23.48 3.75 -3.57
N ILE A 178 -23.27 3.51 -2.28
CA ILE A 178 -22.20 4.12 -1.48
C ILE A 178 -20.85 3.49 -1.77
N ALA A 179 -20.80 2.17 -1.89
CA ALA A 179 -19.56 1.48 -2.26
C ALA A 179 -19.11 1.91 -3.65
N GLN A 180 -20.03 1.99 -4.61
CA GLN A 180 -19.74 2.48 -5.96
C GLN A 180 -19.26 3.93 -5.93
N ARG A 181 -19.90 4.80 -5.13
CA ARG A 181 -19.47 6.19 -4.97
C ARG A 181 -18.06 6.32 -4.37
N VAL A 182 -17.70 5.47 -3.40
CA VAL A 182 -16.31 5.39 -2.92
C VAL A 182 -15.38 4.95 -4.04
N LEU A 183 -15.72 3.88 -4.77
CA LEU A 183 -14.91 3.37 -5.89
C LEU A 183 -14.65 4.43 -6.97
N ASP A 184 -15.64 5.26 -7.27
CA ASP A 184 -15.55 6.36 -8.24
C ASP A 184 -14.64 7.50 -7.76
N ASN A 185 -14.47 7.64 -6.44
CA ASN A 185 -13.62 8.63 -5.79
C ASN A 185 -12.29 8.05 -5.26
N LEU A 186 -11.97 6.78 -5.53
CA LEU A 186 -10.73 6.15 -5.06
C LEU A 186 -9.49 6.71 -5.78
N VAL A 187 -8.44 6.94 -4.99
CA VAL A 187 -7.14 7.42 -5.46
C VAL A 187 -6.05 6.47 -4.96
N ASP A 188 -5.49 5.69 -5.89
CA ASP A 188 -4.36 4.79 -5.62
C ASP A 188 -3.05 5.59 -5.62
N LEU A 189 -2.44 5.74 -4.44
CA LEU A 189 -1.27 6.60 -4.25
C LEU A 189 0.04 5.96 -4.73
N LEU A 190 0.14 4.61 -4.76
CA LEU A 190 1.35 3.92 -5.22
C LEU A 190 1.72 4.21 -6.68
N PRO A 191 0.82 4.08 -7.68
CA PRO A 191 1.16 4.36 -9.07
C PRO A 191 1.51 5.84 -9.27
N LEU A 192 0.87 6.76 -8.54
CA LEU A 192 1.21 8.19 -8.56
C LEU A 192 2.62 8.41 -8.01
N THR A 193 2.95 7.79 -6.88
CA THR A 193 4.29 7.85 -6.28
C THR A 193 5.37 7.33 -7.22
N LYS A 194 5.14 6.17 -7.86
CA LYS A 194 6.07 5.56 -8.83
C LYS A 194 6.23 6.38 -10.11
N LYS A 195 5.19 7.08 -10.55
CA LYS A 195 5.23 7.94 -11.73
C LYS A 195 5.98 9.24 -11.44
N ALA A 196 5.83 9.78 -10.23
CA ALA A 196 6.44 11.03 -9.82
C ALA A 196 7.92 10.86 -9.42
N THR A 197 8.28 9.74 -8.77
CA THR A 197 9.56 9.61 -8.09
C THR A 197 10.22 8.26 -8.33
N ILE A 198 11.56 8.26 -8.36
CA ILE A 198 12.40 7.08 -8.16
C ILE A 198 12.99 7.16 -6.75
N LEU A 199 12.62 6.22 -5.90
CA LEU A 199 13.15 6.13 -4.53
C LEU A 199 14.55 5.52 -4.52
N ALA A 200 15.39 6.02 -3.62
CA ALA A 200 16.68 5.42 -3.24
C ALA A 200 16.52 4.23 -2.28
N GLU A 201 15.30 3.73 -2.12
CA GLU A 201 14.93 2.64 -1.22
C GLU A 201 14.59 1.36 -1.99
N PRO A 202 14.74 0.17 -1.38
CA PRO A 202 14.61 -1.11 -2.09
C PRO A 202 13.17 -1.46 -2.49
N SER A 203 12.16 -0.76 -1.99
CA SER A 203 10.76 -1.04 -2.31
C SER A 203 9.87 0.19 -2.20
N TYR A 204 8.65 0.08 -2.74
CA TYR A 204 7.56 1.04 -2.55
C TYR A 204 6.45 0.44 -1.68
N SER A 205 6.79 -0.31 -0.63
CA SER A 205 5.79 -0.62 0.40
C SER A 205 5.50 0.65 1.21
N LEU A 206 4.29 0.80 1.75
CA LEU A 206 3.94 1.96 2.57
C LEU A 206 4.97 2.15 3.70
N LYS A 207 5.35 1.06 4.36
CA LYS A 207 6.37 1.03 5.41
C LYS A 207 7.74 1.60 5.04
N VAL A 208 8.11 1.52 3.76
CA VAL A 208 9.37 2.11 3.28
C VAL A 208 9.16 3.56 2.89
N VAL A 209 8.06 3.88 2.20
CA VAL A 209 7.81 5.25 1.74
C VAL A 209 7.44 6.19 2.90
N GLU A 210 6.77 5.70 3.94
CA GLU A 210 6.47 6.47 5.14
C GLU A 210 7.75 6.95 5.85
N GLN A 211 8.83 6.16 5.80
CA GLN A 211 10.13 6.56 6.34
C GLN A 211 10.76 7.68 5.51
N VAL A 212 10.62 7.61 4.18
CA VAL A 212 11.03 8.69 3.27
C VAL A 212 10.23 9.98 3.55
N ALA A 213 8.95 9.83 3.88
CA ALA A 213 8.07 10.93 4.32
C ALA A 213 8.31 11.35 5.79
N ASN A 214 9.32 10.80 6.46
CA ASN A 214 9.65 11.06 7.87
C ASN A 214 8.51 10.77 8.88
N PHE A 215 7.56 9.92 8.52
CA PHE A 215 6.53 9.45 9.43
C PHE A 215 7.13 8.55 10.52
N LYS A 216 6.64 8.69 11.74
CA LYS A 216 7.08 7.88 12.89
C LYS A 216 5.88 7.20 13.51
N ARG A 217 5.89 5.86 13.44
CA ARG A 217 4.94 5.02 14.17
C ARG A 217 5.22 5.04 15.66
N THR A 218 4.18 4.83 16.45
CA THR A 218 4.24 4.70 17.90
C THR A 218 4.33 3.25 18.37
N GLN A 219 3.94 2.29 17.52
CA GLN A 219 4.02 0.87 17.82
C GLN A 219 5.41 0.29 17.51
N ASP A 220 5.93 -0.54 18.42
CA ASP A 220 7.23 -1.21 18.27
C ASP A 220 7.15 -2.41 17.30
N GLU A 221 6.04 -3.13 17.31
CA GLU A 221 5.78 -4.28 16.43
C GLU A 221 4.48 -4.07 15.67
N TYR A 222 4.54 -4.13 14.34
CA TYR A 222 3.42 -3.80 13.47
C TYR A 222 3.57 -4.43 12.08
N GLY A 223 2.47 -4.50 11.33
CA GLY A 223 2.41 -4.97 9.94
C GLY A 223 1.31 -5.96 9.66
N GLY A 224 0.89 -6.09 8.41
CA GLY A 224 -0.22 -6.99 8.03
C GLY A 224 -0.09 -8.45 8.52
N LYS A 225 1.12 -9.04 8.54
CA LYS A 225 1.32 -10.39 9.11
C LYS A 225 1.11 -10.43 10.63
N TRP A 226 1.54 -9.38 11.31
CA TRP A 226 1.35 -9.23 12.75
C TRP A 226 -0.13 -9.00 13.07
N ALA A 227 -0.80 -8.09 12.35
CA ALA A 227 -2.22 -7.79 12.53
C ALA A 227 -3.08 -9.05 12.32
N MET A 228 -2.76 -9.82 11.29
CA MET A 228 -3.41 -11.11 11.01
C MET A 228 -3.17 -12.15 12.11
N ALA A 229 -1.93 -12.30 12.61
CA ALA A 229 -1.64 -13.22 13.70
C ALA A 229 -2.36 -12.82 15.00
N LYS A 230 -2.41 -11.51 15.28
CA LYS A 230 -3.17 -10.94 16.39
C LYS A 230 -4.66 -11.18 16.25
N TYR A 231 -5.21 -11.04 15.04
CA TYR A 231 -6.62 -11.32 14.83
C TYR A 231 -6.96 -12.80 15.06
N ILE A 232 -6.10 -13.73 14.62
CA ILE A 232 -6.26 -15.17 14.94
C ILE A 232 -6.30 -15.37 16.47
N GLU A 233 -5.37 -14.76 17.21
CA GLU A 233 -5.33 -14.80 18.69
C GLU A 233 -6.63 -14.26 19.31
N ALA A 234 -7.17 -13.17 18.77
CA ALA A 234 -8.43 -12.57 19.23
C ALA A 234 -9.65 -13.47 18.99
N VAL A 235 -9.66 -14.23 17.90
CA VAL A 235 -10.72 -15.20 17.58
C VAL A 235 -10.64 -16.43 18.50
N GLU A 236 -9.43 -16.91 18.80
CA GLU A 236 -9.21 -18.14 19.57
C GLU A 236 -9.34 -17.95 21.10
N THR A 237 -9.00 -16.77 21.63
CA THR A 237 -9.10 -16.52 23.07
C THR A 237 -10.55 -16.50 23.55
N GLU A 238 -10.84 -17.08 24.72
CA GLU A 238 -12.16 -16.98 25.38
C GLU A 238 -12.27 -15.73 26.27
N ASP A 239 -11.14 -15.10 26.62
CA ASP A 239 -11.10 -13.91 27.47
C ASP A 239 -11.48 -12.65 26.68
N ARG A 240 -12.62 -12.06 27.03
CA ARG A 240 -13.17 -10.87 26.38
C ARG A 240 -12.27 -9.63 26.53
N ASN A 241 -11.56 -9.48 27.66
CA ASN A 241 -10.67 -8.35 27.89
C ASN A 241 -9.41 -8.47 27.04
N VAL A 242 -8.83 -9.68 26.97
CA VAL A 242 -7.69 -9.97 26.10
C VAL A 242 -8.08 -9.73 24.64
N ARG A 243 -9.20 -10.29 24.19
CA ARG A 243 -9.73 -10.07 22.85
C ARG A 243 -9.89 -8.59 22.53
N LYS A 244 -10.52 -7.83 23.42
CA LYS A 244 -10.72 -6.39 23.23
C LYS A 244 -9.38 -5.67 23.08
N GLY A 245 -8.41 -5.95 23.96
CA GLY A 245 -7.08 -5.34 23.89
C GLY A 245 -6.36 -5.63 22.58
N ILE A 246 -6.51 -6.83 22.02
CA ILE A 246 -5.93 -7.18 20.71
C ILE A 246 -6.63 -6.42 19.58
N ILE A 247 -7.96 -6.34 19.59
CA ILE A 247 -8.71 -5.57 18.59
C ILE A 247 -8.37 -4.07 18.65
N ASP A 248 -8.16 -3.52 19.86
CA ASP A 248 -7.72 -2.14 20.04
C ASP A 248 -6.32 -1.91 19.43
N GLN A 249 -5.39 -2.87 19.59
CA GLN A 249 -4.05 -2.82 18.96
C GLN A 249 -4.12 -2.86 17.42
N ILE A 250 -4.95 -3.74 16.86
CA ILE A 250 -5.17 -3.81 15.41
C ILE A 250 -5.77 -2.50 14.89
N SER A 251 -6.73 -1.93 15.61
CA SER A 251 -7.36 -0.66 15.25
C SER A 251 -6.36 0.49 15.27
N GLN A 252 -5.49 0.54 16.28
CA GLN A 252 -4.38 1.51 16.35
C GLN A 252 -3.39 1.34 15.20
N TYR A 253 -3.07 0.10 14.82
CA TYR A 253 -2.22 -0.18 13.66
C TYR A 253 -2.80 0.36 12.36
N ASN A 254 -4.09 0.12 12.12
CA ASN A 254 -4.77 0.64 10.95
C ASN A 254 -4.87 2.18 10.97
N GLU A 255 -5.16 2.80 12.13
CA GLU A 255 -5.13 4.27 12.28
C GLU A 255 -3.75 4.86 11.93
N GLU A 256 -2.66 4.19 12.32
CA GLU A 256 -1.32 4.59 11.91
C GLU A 256 -1.05 4.41 10.42
N ASP A 257 -1.64 3.39 9.77
CA ASP A 257 -1.54 3.21 8.31
C ASP A 257 -2.27 4.34 7.56
N LEU A 258 -3.38 4.85 8.08
CA LEU A 258 -4.04 6.06 7.57
C LEU A 258 -3.16 7.30 7.72
N ALA A 259 -2.59 7.51 8.91
CA ALA A 259 -1.70 8.64 9.18
C ALA A 259 -0.41 8.58 8.35
N ALA A 260 0.15 7.39 8.14
CA ALA A 260 1.29 7.15 7.26
C ALA A 260 0.95 7.49 5.81
N THR A 261 -0.21 7.05 5.32
CA THR A 261 -0.69 7.36 3.97
C THR A 261 -0.87 8.87 3.78
N TRP A 262 -1.42 9.57 4.77
CA TRP A 262 -1.49 11.04 4.75
C TRP A 262 -0.11 11.70 4.69
N ALA A 263 0.84 11.24 5.51
CA ALA A 263 2.20 11.78 5.51
C ALA A 263 2.88 11.58 4.15
N VAL A 264 2.71 10.41 3.53
CA VAL A 264 3.22 10.12 2.19
C VAL A 264 2.55 10.99 1.13
N PHE A 265 1.23 11.22 1.23
CA PHE A 265 0.52 12.13 0.34
C PHE A 265 1.08 13.56 0.41
N GLN A 266 1.27 14.09 1.63
CA GLN A 266 1.84 15.43 1.83
C GLN A 266 3.28 15.51 1.31
N TRP A 267 4.12 14.53 1.65
CA TRP A 267 5.48 14.44 1.13
C TRP A 267 5.50 14.47 -0.39
N LEU A 268 4.64 13.66 -1.04
CA LEU A 268 4.57 13.62 -2.50
C LEU A 268 4.11 14.96 -3.09
N LYS A 269 3.10 15.60 -2.47
CA LYS A 269 2.62 16.94 -2.85
C LYS A 269 3.73 17.98 -2.78
N GLU A 270 4.57 17.94 -1.76
CA GLU A 270 5.74 18.82 -1.62
C GLU A 270 6.78 18.53 -2.71
N GLN A 271 7.07 17.26 -3.01
CA GLN A 271 8.07 16.89 -4.03
C GLN A 271 7.68 17.40 -5.43
N ILE A 272 6.40 17.35 -5.79
CA ILE A 272 5.92 17.78 -7.12
C ILE A 272 5.63 19.29 -7.21
N GLY A 273 5.52 19.95 -6.06
CA GLY A 273 5.35 21.40 -5.95
C GLY A 273 6.66 22.18 -6.07
N GLN A 274 7.80 21.52 -5.84
CA GLN A 274 9.15 22.01 -6.09
C GLN A 274 9.51 21.98 -7.58
#